data_AF-A0A7C1YMD9-F1
#
_entry.id   AF-A0A7C1YMD9-F1
#
_cell.length_a   1.000
_cell.length_b   1.000
_cell.length_c   1.000
_cell.angle_alpha   90.00
_cell.angle_beta   90.00
_cell.angle_gamma   90.00
#
_symmetry.space_group_name_H-M   'P 1'
#
loop_
_entity.id
_entity.type
_entity.pdbx_description
1 polymer ?
#
loop_
_entity_poly.entity_id
_entity_poly.type
_entity_poly.pdbx_seq_one_letter_code
_entity_poly.pdbx_strand_id
1 'polypeptide(L)'
;METKVVSAHIPLPLAEKVKDLAQRLERSKAWVDQEEERHRLTLEALADVDSGNVIEHQTVQVWAESLDSGNPLPLPVDGHQTEPTEQLPT
;
A
#
# COMPACT_ATOMS: atom_id res chain seq x y z
N MET A 1 -5.10 -4.46 23.03
CA MET A 1 -4.94 -3.29 22.15
C MET A 1 -4.82 -2.06 23.04
N GLU A 2 -3.69 -1.36 22.96
CA GLU A 2 -3.50 -0.10 23.70
C GLU A 2 -4.12 1.06 22.93
N THR A 3 -4.87 1.92 23.62
CA THR A 3 -5.36 3.18 23.05
C THR A 3 -4.78 4.33 23.87
N LYS A 4 -4.32 5.38 23.18
CA LYS A 4 -3.80 6.59 23.82
C LYS A 4 -4.65 7.79 23.41
N VAL A 5 -4.97 8.62 24.39
CA VAL A 5 -5.72 9.86 24.19
C VAL A 5 -4.71 10.98 24.00
N VAL A 6 -4.85 11.72 22.91
CA VAL A 6 -4.08 12.94 22.65
C VAL A 6 -5.00 14.13 22.93
N SER A 7 -4.63 14.95 23.91
CA SER A 7 -5.39 16.14 24.31
C SER A 7 -4.57 17.40 24.02
N ALA A 8 -5.15 18.35 23.30
CA ALA A 8 -4.58 19.67 23.06
C ALA A 8 -5.65 20.74 23.27
N HIS A 9 -5.27 21.88 23.84
CA HIS A 9 -6.17 23.01 23.96
C HIS A 9 -6.35 23.66 22.58
N ILE A 10 -7.57 23.58 22.06
CA ILE A 10 -7.97 24.24 20.81
C ILE A 10 -9.06 25.29 21.11
N PRO A 11 -9.05 26.46 20.45
CA PRO A 11 -10.12 27.44 20.60
C PRO A 11 -11.49 26.84 20.22
N LEU A 12 -12.54 27.17 20.97
CA LEU A 12 -13.89 26.63 20.78
C LEU A 12 -14.40 26.74 19.32
N PRO A 13 -14.18 27.84 18.57
CA PRO A 13 -14.61 27.91 17.17
C PRO A 13 -13.92 26.90 16.26
N LEU A 14 -12.69 26.48 16.60
CA LEU A 14 -11.95 25.47 15.86
C LEU A 14 -12.44 24.06 16.22
N ALA A 15 -12.76 23.82 17.50
CA ALA A 15 -13.34 22.55 17.96
C ALA A 15 -14.67 22.24 17.27
N GLU A 16 -15.57 23.24 17.16
CA GLU A 16 -16.84 23.07 16.47
C GLU A 16 -16.64 22.81 14.96
N LYS A 17 -15.66 23.48 14.33
CA LYS A 17 -15.30 23.19 12.92
C LYS A 17 -14.76 21.78 12.73
N VAL A 18 -13.89 21.31 13.63
CA VAL A 18 -13.36 19.93 13.59
C VAL A 18 -14.48 18.92 13.78
N LYS A 19 -15.43 19.19 14.68
CA LYS A 19 -16.62 18.35 14.90
C LYS A 19 -17.53 18.30 13.66
N ASP A 20 -17.80 19.43 13.02
CA ASP A 20 -18.57 19.52 11.77
C ASP A 20 -17.87 18.76 10.64
N LEU A 21 -16.56 18.97 10.48
CA LEU A 21 -15.76 18.24 9.49
C LEU A 21 -15.75 16.73 9.78
N ALA A 22 -15.60 16.32 11.04
CA ALA A 22 -15.64 14.91 11.43
C ALA A 22 -17.00 14.28 11.17
N GLN A 23 -18.10 14.99 11.45
CA GLN A 23 -19.46 14.54 11.14
C GLN A 23 -19.70 14.43 9.63
N ARG A 24 -19.19 15.36 8.84
CA ARG A 24 -19.38 15.38 7.37
C ARG A 24 -18.49 14.40 6.63
N LEU A 25 -17.32 14.11 7.16
CA LEU A 25 -16.34 13.24 6.50
C LEU A 25 -16.47 11.78 6.93
N GLU A 26 -17.22 11.45 8.00
CA GLU A 26 -17.25 10.11 8.62
C GLU A 26 -15.85 9.50 8.81
N ARG A 27 -14.81 10.35 8.90
CA ARG A 27 -13.42 9.91 9.00
C ARG A 27 -13.15 9.47 10.42
N SER A 28 -13.50 8.22 10.67
CA SER A 28 -13.19 7.48 11.88
C SER A 28 -11.67 7.29 12.02
N LYS A 29 -11.23 6.82 13.20
CA LYS A 29 -9.83 6.42 13.43
C LYS A 29 -9.32 5.44 12.36
N ALA A 30 -10.19 4.56 11.87
CA ALA A 30 -9.85 3.61 10.81
C ALA A 30 -9.46 4.29 9.49
N TRP A 31 -9.99 5.49 9.20
CA TRP A 31 -9.58 6.25 8.02
C TRP A 31 -8.18 6.84 8.20
N VAL A 32 -7.83 7.28 9.41
CA VAL A 32 -6.48 7.78 9.73
C VAL A 32 -5.45 6.65 9.62
N ASP A 33 -5.77 5.48 10.17
CA ASP A 33 -4.90 4.30 10.07
C ASP A 33 -4.72 3.87 8.60
N GLN A 34 -5.79 3.90 7.80
CA GLN A 34 -5.74 3.61 6.36
C GLN A 34 -4.89 4.64 5.59
N GLU A 35 -4.97 5.91 5.98
CA GLU A 35 -4.21 6.98 5.34
C GLU A 35 -2.71 6.91 5.70
N GLU A 36 -2.39 6.58 6.94
CA GLU A 36 -1.01 6.33 7.38
C GLU A 36 -0.41 5.13 6.64
N GLU A 37 -1.16 4.04 6.50
CA GLU A 37 -0.73 2.86 5.75
C GLU A 37 -0.55 3.16 4.26
N ARG A 38 -1.46 3.94 3.66
CA ARG A 38 -1.33 4.41 2.27
C ARG A 38 -0.07 5.24 2.08
N HIS A 39 0.23 6.12 3.02
CA HIS A 39 1.45 6.93 3.00
C HIS A 39 2.71 6.06 3.13
N ARG A 40 2.71 5.11 4.07
CA ARG A 40 3.80 4.14 4.28
C ARG A 40 4.10 3.36 3.00
N LEU A 41 3.07 2.79 2.37
CA LEU A 41 3.20 2.03 1.12
C LEU A 41 3.69 2.89 -0.06
N THR A 42 3.33 4.17 -0.09
CA THR A 42 3.82 5.09 -1.13
C THR A 42 5.33 5.31 -0.99
N LEU A 43 5.82 5.50 0.24
CA LEU A 43 7.25 5.68 0.49
C LEU A 43 8.04 4.41 0.20
N GLU A 44 7.48 3.25 0.56
CA GLU A 44 8.05 1.93 0.25
C GLU A 44 8.17 1.74 -1.27
N ALA A 45 7.10 2.00 -2.03
CA ALA A 45 7.12 1.90 -3.49
C ALA A 45 8.12 2.87 -4.14
N LEU A 46 8.29 4.08 -3.60
CA LEU A 46 9.32 5.01 -4.09
C LEU A 46 10.74 4.49 -3.80
N ALA A 47 10.97 3.93 -2.63
CA ALA A 47 12.26 3.33 -2.28
C ALA A 47 12.60 2.12 -3.16
N ASP A 48 11.59 1.32 -3.53
CA ASP A 48 11.76 0.21 -4.47
C ASP A 48 12.16 0.71 -5.86
N VAL A 49 11.53 1.78 -6.36
CA VAL A 49 11.92 2.42 -7.63
C VAL A 49 13.36 2.94 -7.56
N ASP A 50 13.73 3.63 -6.48
CA ASP A 50 15.08 4.16 -6.29
C ASP A 50 16.15 3.05 -6.18
N SER A 51 15.77 1.90 -5.61
CA SER A 51 16.63 0.71 -5.46
C SER A 51 16.70 -0.15 -6.73
N GLY A 52 15.89 0.17 -7.75
CA GLY A 52 15.79 -0.63 -8.97
C GLY A 52 15.01 -1.94 -8.80
N ASN A 53 14.23 -2.08 -7.71
CA ASN A 53 13.30 -3.19 -7.46
C ASN A 53 12.04 -3.03 -8.33
N VAL A 54 12.23 -2.96 -9.65
CA VAL A 54 11.17 -2.76 -10.63
C VAL A 54 11.10 -3.93 -11.59
N ILE A 55 9.90 -4.22 -12.07
CA ILE A 55 9.70 -5.18 -13.15
C ILE A 55 10.03 -4.50 -14.48
N GLU A 56 10.93 -5.10 -15.26
CA GLU A 56 11.25 -4.61 -16.59
C GLU A 56 10.02 -4.59 -17.49
N HIS A 57 9.87 -3.49 -18.25
CA HIS A 57 8.73 -3.29 -19.12
C HIS A 57 8.55 -4.42 -20.14
N GLN A 58 9.65 -4.95 -20.68
CA GLN A 58 9.61 -6.05 -21.65
C GLN A 58 9.01 -7.33 -21.06
N THR A 59 9.33 -7.64 -19.80
CA THR A 59 8.78 -8.80 -19.09
C THR A 59 7.26 -8.67 -18.93
N VAL A 60 6.77 -7.46 -18.62
CA VAL A 60 5.33 -7.18 -18.56
C VAL A 60 4.66 -7.32 -19.93
N GLN A 61 5.30 -6.85 -21.01
CA GLN A 61 4.77 -6.99 -22.37
C GLN A 61 4.63 -8.46 -22.79
N VAL A 62 5.69 -9.26 -22.62
CA VAL A 62 5.68 -10.69 -22.98
C VAL A 62 4.63 -11.45 -22.17
N TRP A 63 4.50 -11.13 -20.89
CA TRP A 63 3.43 -11.67 -20.05
C TRP A 63 2.04 -11.27 -20.58
N ALA A 64 1.81 -10.00 -20.87
CA ALA A 64 0.52 -9.52 -21.36
C ALA A 64 0.12 -10.17 -22.70
N GLU A 65 1.07 -10.31 -23.62
CA GLU A 65 0.88 -10.97 -24.92
C GLU A 65 0.51 -12.46 -24.77
N SER A 66 1.05 -13.14 -23.74
CA SER A 66 0.76 -14.55 -23.49
C SER A 66 -0.70 -14.81 -23.07
N LEU A 67 -1.38 -13.82 -22.47
CA LEU A 67 -2.75 -13.96 -21.98
C LEU A 67 -3.75 -14.28 -23.11
N ASP A 68 -3.46 -13.85 -24.34
CA ASP A 68 -4.30 -14.07 -25.52
C ASP A 68 -4.00 -15.41 -26.25
N SER A 69 -2.90 -16.07 -25.88
CA SER A 69 -2.40 -17.27 -26.58
C SER A 69 -2.93 -18.62 -26.04
N GLY A 70 -3.82 -18.58 -25.04
CA GLY A 70 -4.38 -19.79 -24.42
C GLY A 70 -3.43 -20.58 -23.51
N ASN A 71 -2.17 -20.14 -23.38
CA ASN A 71 -1.19 -20.64 -22.42
C ASN A 71 -0.46 -19.45 -21.75
N PRO A 72 -1.09 -18.80 -20.76
CA PRO A 72 -0.55 -17.60 -20.14
C PRO A 72 0.74 -17.90 -19.36
N LEU A 73 1.71 -17.01 -19.47
CA LEU A 73 2.95 -17.03 -18.70
C LEU A 73 2.68 -16.67 -17.23
N PRO A 74 3.54 -17.11 -16.30
CA PRO A 74 3.44 -16.72 -14.89
C PRO A 74 3.61 -15.20 -14.73
N LEU A 75 3.04 -14.67 -13.65
CA LEU A 75 3.15 -13.25 -13.32
C LEU A 75 4.63 -12.83 -13.27
N PRO A 76 5.00 -11.72 -13.92
CA PRO A 76 6.36 -11.23 -13.85
C PRO A 76 6.63 -10.77 -12.41
N VAL A 77 7.69 -11.32 -11.82
CA VAL A 77 8.18 -10.95 -10.50
C VAL A 77 9.48 -10.18 -10.65
N ASP A 78 9.74 -9.25 -9.74
CA ASP A 78 10.97 -8.48 -9.69
C ASP A 78 12.17 -9.43 -9.55
N GLY A 79 13.30 -9.10 -10.18
CA GLY A 79 14.49 -9.98 -10.31
C GLY A 79 15.19 -10.40 -9.02
N HIS A 80 14.65 -10.03 -7.85
CA HIS A 80 15.12 -10.42 -6.52
C HIS A 80 14.21 -11.45 -5.81
N GLN A 81 13.03 -11.78 -6.34
CA GLN A 81 12.23 -12.93 -5.86
C GLN A 81 12.58 -14.21 -6.64
N THR A 82 13.86 -14.58 -6.60
CA THR A 82 14.26 -15.97 -6.86
C THR A 82 14.98 -16.52 -5.63
N GLU A 83 14.30 -16.57 -4.50
CA GLU A 83 14.44 -17.76 -3.66
C GLU A 83 13.28 -18.68 -4.05
N PRO A 84 13.54 -19.80 -4.76
CA PRO A 84 12.54 -20.84 -4.84
C PRO A 84 12.33 -21.32 -3.40
N THR A 85 11.14 -21.15 -2.86
CA THR A 85 10.73 -21.86 -1.64
C THR A 85 10.83 -23.34 -1.97
N GLU A 86 12.01 -23.89 -1.68
CA GLU A 86 12.32 -25.30 -1.77
C GLU A 86 11.35 -26.01 -0.84
N GLN A 87 10.60 -26.93 -1.43
CA GLN A 87 9.67 -27.81 -0.75
C GLN A 87 10.35 -28.46 0.47
N LEU A 88 9.63 -28.56 1.60
CA LEU A 88 9.88 -29.68 2.51
C LEU A 88 8.54 -30.30 2.94
N PRO A 89 8.30 -31.59 2.63
CA PRO A 89 7.19 -32.35 3.19
C PRO A 89 7.61 -33.01 4.51
N THR A 90 6.71 -33.09 5.48
CA THR A 90 6.50 -34.26 6.36
C THR A 90 5.08 -34.23 6.90
#